data_AF-A0A7C8B3T4-F1
#
_entry.id   AF-A0A7C8B3T4-F1
#
_cell.length_a   1.000
_cell.length_b   1.000
_cell.length_c   1.000
_cell.angle_alpha   90.00
_cell.angle_beta   90.00
_cell.angle_gamma   90.00
#
_symmetry.space_group_name_H-M   'P 1'
#
loop_
_entity.id
_entity.type
_entity.pdbx_description
1 polymer ?
#
loop_
_entity_poly.entity_id
_entity_poly.type
_entity_poly.pdbx_seq_one_letter_code
_entity_poly.pdbx_strand_id
1 'polypeptide(L)'
;MFYNSVRQFSDIVTDFTVTEYRRYGSAMSFSAKVGFIDGSVLFIKDYLFIDGKRKYSYHWQDKSGSLLSRWDNAPDIFVTIHKVLIGHSS
;
A
#
# COMPACT_ATOMS: atom_id res chain seq x y z
N MET A 1 -1.84 1.35 -12.68
CA MET A 1 -3.20 1.52 -12.11
C MET A 1 -3.24 2.65 -11.08
N PHE A 2 -2.38 2.66 -10.05
CA PHE A 2 -2.33 3.73 -9.03
C PHE A 2 -2.34 5.17 -9.59
N TYR A 3 -1.41 5.49 -10.52
CA TYR A 3 -1.33 6.84 -11.11
C TYR A 3 -2.62 7.27 -11.81
N ASN A 4 -3.29 6.33 -12.51
CA ASN A 4 -4.56 6.64 -13.18
C ASN A 4 -5.66 6.94 -12.16
N SER A 5 -5.70 6.22 -11.05
CA SER A 5 -6.65 6.50 -9.96
C SER A 5 -6.40 7.87 -9.34
N VAL A 6 -5.15 8.19 -8.99
CA VAL A 6 -4.81 9.51 -8.45
C VAL A 6 -5.19 10.63 -9.43
N ARG A 7 -4.89 10.46 -10.71
CA ARG A 7 -5.25 11.43 -11.76
C ARG A 7 -6.77 11.57 -11.93
N GLN A 8 -7.51 10.47 -11.88
CA GLN A 8 -8.97 10.47 -12.01
C GLN A 8 -9.64 11.23 -10.86
N PHE A 9 -9.08 11.13 -9.65
CA PHE A 9 -9.61 11.76 -8.44
C PHE A 9 -8.79 12.99 -8.03
N SER A 10 -8.19 13.70 -9.00
CA SER A 10 -7.33 14.86 -8.73
C SER A 10 -8.03 15.99 -7.98
N ASP A 11 -9.36 16.09 -8.09
CA ASP A 11 -10.14 17.14 -7.42
C ASP A 11 -10.22 16.95 -5.90
N ILE A 12 -9.95 15.74 -5.40
CA ILE A 12 -9.97 15.42 -3.97
C ILE A 12 -8.59 15.03 -3.42
N VAL A 13 -7.61 14.76 -4.29
CA VAL A 13 -6.22 14.43 -3.90
C VAL A 13 -5.38 15.71 -3.88
N THR A 14 -4.75 15.98 -2.74
CA THR A 14 -3.82 17.12 -2.57
C THR A 14 -2.39 16.75 -2.94
N ASP A 15 -1.92 15.59 -2.47
CA ASP A 15 -0.60 15.06 -2.81
C ASP A 15 -0.58 13.53 -2.77
N PHE A 16 0.49 12.95 -3.32
CA PHE A 16 0.85 11.58 -3.03
C PHE A 16 2.37 11.39 -3.00
N THR A 17 2.82 10.40 -2.24
CA THR A 17 4.22 9.97 -2.19
C THR A 17 4.30 8.46 -2.33
N VAL A 18 5.08 7.97 -3.29
CA VAL A 18 5.42 6.54 -3.40
C VAL A 18 6.69 6.30 -2.59
N THR A 19 6.60 5.54 -1.51
CA THR A 19 7.72 5.25 -0.61
C THR A 19 8.42 3.95 -0.99
N GLU A 20 7.73 3.04 -1.67
CA GLU A 20 8.29 1.80 -2.17
C GLU A 20 7.67 1.40 -3.50
N TYR A 21 8.51 1.03 -4.45
CA TYR A 21 8.11 0.26 -5.61
C TYR A 21 9.27 -0.67 -5.98
N ARG A 22 9.11 -1.96 -5.74
CA ARG A 22 10.10 -2.98 -6.09
C ARG A 22 9.44 -4.08 -6.89
N ARG A 23 10.20 -4.66 -7.82
CA ARG A 23 9.75 -5.78 -8.64
C ARG A 23 10.89 -6.79 -8.77
N TYR A 24 10.57 -8.06 -8.51
CA TYR A 24 11.49 -9.18 -8.63
C TYR A 24 10.79 -10.31 -9.38
N GLY A 25 11.06 -10.43 -10.68
CA GLY A 25 10.30 -11.34 -11.55
C GLY A 25 8.80 -11.02 -11.56
N SER A 26 7.98 -11.98 -11.14
CA SER A 26 6.53 -11.82 -10.96
C SER A 26 6.14 -11.20 -9.62
N ALA A 27 7.04 -11.14 -8.63
CA ALA A 27 6.77 -10.54 -7.34
C ALA A 27 6.92 -9.01 -7.37
N MET A 28 6.15 -8.33 -6.52
CA MET A 28 6.11 -6.87 -6.41
C MET A 28 5.85 -6.42 -4.97
N SER A 29 6.49 -5.33 -4.55
CA SER A 29 6.07 -4.53 -3.40
C SER A 29 5.78 -3.10 -3.83
N PHE A 30 4.69 -2.56 -3.31
CA PHE A 30 4.28 -1.17 -3.54
C PHE A 30 3.77 -0.57 -2.23
N SER A 31 4.32 0.59 -1.88
CA SER A 31 3.87 1.39 -0.74
C SER A 31 3.70 2.84 -1.15
N ALA A 32 2.59 3.45 -0.75
CA ALA A 32 2.30 4.85 -1.03
C ALA A 32 1.51 5.52 0.10
N LYS A 33 1.59 6.84 0.14
CA LYS A 33 0.78 7.74 0.95
C LYS A 33 0.02 8.67 0.00
N VAL A 34 -1.26 8.88 0.25
CA VAL A 34 -2.11 9.83 -0.50
C VAL A 34 -2.73 10.79 0.51
N GLY A 35 -2.57 12.09 0.28
CA GLY A 35 -3.24 13.16 1.02
C GLY A 35 -4.51 13.62 0.31
N PHE A 36 -5.54 13.95 1.08
CA PHE A 36 -6.80 14.49 0.56
C PHE A 36 -7.03 15.93 1.00
N ILE A 37 -7.96 16.61 0.32
CA ILE A 37 -8.31 18.03 0.55
C ILE A 37 -8.83 18.33 1.97
N ASP A 38 -9.37 17.34 2.67
CA ASP A 38 -9.85 17.47 4.06
C ASP A 38 -8.73 17.26 5.11
N GLY A 39 -7.50 17.01 4.65
CA GLY A 39 -6.35 16.69 5.49
C GLY A 39 -6.29 15.24 5.96
N SER A 40 -7.24 14.38 5.56
CA SER A 40 -7.14 12.94 5.80
C SER A 40 -6.04 12.32 4.92
N VAL A 41 -5.56 11.15 5.34
CA VAL A 41 -4.42 10.48 4.72
C VAL A 41 -4.70 8.99 4.55
N LEU A 42 -4.52 8.48 3.33
CA LEU A 42 -4.55 7.05 3.01
C LEU A 42 -3.13 6.50 2.87
N PHE A 43 -2.81 5.49 3.67
CA PHE A 43 -1.61 4.68 3.54
C PHE A 43 -1.94 3.39 2.81
N ILE A 44 -1.12 3.05 1.81
CA ILE A 44 -1.31 1.92 0.93
C ILE A 44 -0.09 1.02 1.04
N LYS A 45 -0.32 -0.27 1.21
CA LYS A 45 0.66 -1.34 1.03
C LYS A 45 0.05 -2.42 0.15
N ASP A 46 0.76 -2.84 -0.88
CA ASP A 46 0.34 -3.86 -1.84
C ASP A 46 1.53 -4.75 -2.20
N TYR A 47 1.39 -6.04 -1.96
CA TYR A 47 2.41 -7.05 -2.17
C TYR A 47 1.85 -8.15 -3.06
N LEU A 48 2.57 -8.45 -4.14
CA LEU A 48 2.37 -9.63 -4.97
C LEU A 48 3.55 -10.57 -4.75
N PHE A 49 3.26 -11.79 -4.30
CA PHE A 49 4.27 -12.82 -4.09
C PHE A 49 4.51 -13.62 -5.36
N ILE A 50 5.65 -14.33 -5.41
CA ILE A 50 6.04 -15.12 -6.59
C ILE A 50 5.05 -16.25 -6.90
N ASP A 51 4.35 -16.76 -5.87
CA ASP A 51 3.30 -17.77 -5.93
C ASP A 51 1.93 -17.20 -6.34
N GLY A 52 1.87 -15.90 -6.68
CA GLY A 52 0.65 -15.21 -7.10
C GLY A 52 -0.25 -14.75 -5.94
N LYS A 53 0.09 -15.04 -4.68
CA LYS A 53 -0.68 -14.52 -3.55
C LYS A 53 -0.53 -13.00 -3.49
N ARG A 54 -1.60 -12.33 -3.06
CA ARG A 54 -1.61 -10.88 -2.87
C ARG A 54 -1.93 -10.54 -1.42
N LYS A 55 -1.12 -9.68 -0.82
CA LYS A 55 -1.39 -9.09 0.50
C LYS A 55 -1.48 -7.58 0.36
N TYR A 56 -2.52 -6.98 0.90
CA TYR A 56 -2.72 -5.55 0.86
C TYR A 56 -3.21 -5.01 2.19
N SER A 57 -2.93 -3.73 2.41
CA SER A 57 -3.42 -2.97 3.55
C SER A 57 -3.63 -1.52 3.12
N TYR A 58 -4.85 -1.04 3.32
CA TYR A 58 -5.27 0.34 3.13
C TYR A 58 -5.69 0.87 4.49
N HIS A 59 -4.97 1.86 5.00
CA HIS A 59 -5.24 2.49 6.29
C HIS A 59 -5.58 3.95 6.04
N TRP A 60 -6.82 4.34 6.30
CA TRP A 60 -7.29 5.71 6.12
C TRP A 60 -7.53 6.35 7.49
N GLN A 61 -6.88 7.48 7.72
CA GLN A 61 -7.00 8.24 8.96
C GLN A 61 -7.34 9.70 8.67
N ASP A 62 -8.00 10.34 9.62
CA ASP A 62 -8.27 11.76 9.57
C ASP A 62 -7.00 12.60 9.82
N LYS A 63 -7.15 13.92 9.75
CA LYS A 63 -6.07 14.87 10.01
C LYS A 63 -5.49 14.80 11.43
N SER A 64 -6.21 14.22 12.39
CA SER A 64 -5.75 14.01 13.77
C SER A 64 -5.00 12.68 13.93
N GLY A 65 -4.98 11.84 12.89
CA GLY A 65 -4.43 10.48 12.93
C GLY A 65 -5.43 9.44 13.45
N SER A 66 -6.68 9.81 13.68
CA SER A 66 -7.73 8.87 14.10
C SER A 66 -8.16 8.02 12.92
N LEU A 67 -8.31 6.71 13.16
CA LEU A 67 -8.71 5.75 12.13
C LEU A 67 -10.12 6.05 11.61
N LEU A 68 -10.24 6.34 10.32
CA LEU A 68 -11.53 6.45 9.61
C LEU A 68 -11.98 5.09 9.08
N SER A 69 -11.09 4.38 8.41
CA SER A 69 -11.38 3.07 7.84
C SER A 69 -10.13 2.26 7.54
N ARG A 70 -10.28 0.94 7.44
CA ARG A 70 -9.22 0.02 7.10
C ARG A 70 -9.74 -1.10 6.21
N TRP A 71 -9.00 -1.38 5.13
CA TRP A 71 -9.24 -2.53 4.26
C TRP A 71 -7.94 -3.32 4.14
N ASP A 72 -7.89 -4.51 4.73
CA ASP A 72 -6.75 -5.40 4.57
C ASP A 72 -7.19 -6.87 4.45
N ASN A 73 -6.32 -7.68 3.85
CA ASN A 73 -6.42 -9.14 3.86
C ASN A 73 -5.22 -9.76 4.59
N ALA A 74 -4.58 -8.95 5.43
CA ALA A 74 -3.23 -9.13 5.93
C ALA A 74 -3.03 -8.34 7.24
N PRO A 75 -3.73 -8.68 8.32
CA PRO A 75 -3.58 -7.96 9.59
C PRO A 75 -2.13 -7.97 10.10
N ASP A 76 -1.38 -9.04 9.80
CA ASP A 76 0.04 -9.24 10.19
C ASP A 76 1.03 -9.09 9.01
N ILE A 77 0.96 -7.98 8.28
CA ILE A 77 1.78 -7.77 7.07
C ILE A 77 3.30 -7.82 7.35
N PHE A 78 3.74 -7.47 8.56
CA PHE A 78 5.17 -7.34 8.92
C PHE A 78 5.92 -8.68 8.99
N VAL A 79 5.26 -9.78 9.37
CA VAL A 79 5.93 -11.09 9.52
C VAL A 79 6.18 -11.76 8.16
N THR A 80 5.40 -11.40 7.13
CA THR A 80 5.42 -12.09 5.84
C THR A 80 6.56 -11.63 4.91
N ILE A 81 7.01 -10.38 5.05
CA ILE A 81 7.94 -9.76 4.07
C ILE A 81 9.38 -10.25 4.27
N HIS A 82 9.80 -10.54 5.50
CA HIS A 82 11.17 -10.96 5.81
C HIS A 82 11.49 -12.40 5.37
N LYS A 83 10.48 -13.27 5.22
CA LYS A 83 10.68 -14.70 4.91
C LYS A 83 10.56 -15.06 3.43
N VAL A 84 9.97 -14.20 2.59
CA VAL A 84 9.53 -14.62 1.24
C VAL A 84 10.16 -13.81 0.09
N LEU A 85 10.69 -12.61 0.34
CA LEU A 85 11.42 -11.84 -0.70
C LEU A 85 12.88 -12.27 -0.88
N ILE A 86 13.43 -12.98 0.11
CA ILE A 86 14.73 -13.65 0.05
C ILE A 86 14.43 -15.14 0.17
N GLY A 87 14.45 -15.87 -0.93
CA GLY A 87 14.22 -17.30 -0.95
C GLY A 87 15.30 -18.07 -0.18
N HIS A 88 15.21 -18.10 1.14
CA HIS A 88 15.87 -19.11 1.94
C HIS A 88 14.92 -20.30 2.08
N SER A 89 15.08 -21.23 1.15
CA SER A 89 14.84 -22.65 1.42
C SER A 89 15.72 -23.07 2.60
N SER A 90 15.09 -23.42 3.71
CA SER A 90 15.65 -24.26 4.76
C SER A 90 14.86 -25.55 4.79
#